data_AF-A0A4Z0F6B6-F1
#
_entry.id   AF-A0A4Z0F6B6-F1
#
_cell.length_a   1.000
_cell.length_b   1.000
_cell.length_c   1.000
_cell.angle_alpha   90.00
_cell.angle_beta   90.00
_cell.angle_gamma   90.00
#
_symmetry.space_group_name_H-M   'P 1'
#
loop_
_entity.id
_entity.type
_entity.pdbx_description
1 polymer ?
#
loop_
_entity_poly.entity_id
_entity_poly.type
_entity_poly.pdbx_seq_one_letter_code
_entity_poly.pdbx_strand_id
1 'polypeptide(L)'
;MSGIRSIKMYEIFGDEDDSDDVQYNFDRPEDVLVKVIDDGEFPNRDWGKYRIDDLYILTPLSEDGYAGAASYEQEYGGFLDYAIMGALPAPDAPGIYLISGITATYHCGDGWETDDDMEFHIPPMTPATPEEYRGVF
;
A
#
# COMPACT_ATOMS: atom_id res chain seq x y z
N MET A 1 -4.25 22.08 15.06
CA MET A 1 -3.97 21.11 16.14
C MET A 1 -4.06 19.73 15.51
N SER A 2 -2.94 19.17 15.08
CA SER A 2 -2.91 17.80 14.53
C SER A 2 -2.73 16.85 15.69
N GLY A 3 -3.82 16.26 16.16
CA GLY A 3 -3.76 15.15 17.09
C GLY A 3 -3.36 13.92 16.30
N ILE A 4 -2.17 13.39 16.55
CA ILE A 4 -1.74 12.08 16.04
C ILE A 4 -2.77 11.07 16.58
N ARG A 5 -3.69 10.63 15.73
CA ARG A 5 -4.59 9.53 16.07
C ARG A 5 -3.75 8.28 15.97
N SER A 6 -3.43 7.68 17.12
CA SER A 6 -2.82 6.35 17.19
C SER A 6 -3.64 5.40 16.33
N ILE A 7 -3.00 4.87 15.28
CA ILE A 7 -3.56 3.81 14.44
C ILE A 7 -3.77 2.61 15.35
N LYS A 8 -5.00 2.07 15.35
CA LYS A 8 -5.30 0.80 16.01
C LYS A 8 -5.10 -0.33 15.01
N MET A 9 -4.35 -1.36 15.39
CA MET A 9 -4.13 -2.59 14.62
C MET A 9 -5.02 -3.71 15.17
N TYR A 10 -5.43 -4.66 14.34
CA TYR A 10 -6.04 -5.91 14.81
C TYR A 10 -4.93 -6.92 15.07
N GLU A 11 -4.68 -7.25 16.35
CA GLU A 11 -3.89 -8.43 16.72
C GLU A 11 -4.72 -9.67 16.42
N ILE A 12 -4.21 -10.56 15.58
CA ILE A 12 -4.78 -11.90 15.42
C ILE A 12 -3.84 -12.85 16.15
N PHE A 13 -4.27 -13.37 17.30
CA PHE A 13 -3.57 -14.46 17.96
C PHE A 13 -3.68 -15.71 17.06
N GLY A 14 -2.56 -16.21 16.54
CA GLY A 14 -2.49 -17.51 15.87
C GLY A 14 -2.82 -18.64 16.85
N ASP A 15 -3.62 -19.61 16.41
CA ASP A 15 -3.98 -20.78 17.22
C ASP A 15 -2.73 -21.63 17.54
N GLU A 16 -2.49 -21.82 18.85
CA GLU A 16 -1.74 -22.89 19.52
C GLU A 16 -0.71 -23.71 18.70
N ASP A 17 0.44 -23.13 18.38
CA ASP A 17 1.72 -23.87 18.31
C ASP A 17 2.86 -22.87 18.62
N ASP A 18 3.84 -23.27 19.43
CA ASP A 18 4.87 -22.43 20.09
C ASP A 18 5.80 -21.64 19.11
N SER A 19 5.28 -20.72 18.30
CA SER A 19 6.07 -19.64 17.68
C SER A 19 5.52 -18.28 18.13
N ASP A 20 6.41 -17.44 18.66
CA ASP A 20 6.11 -16.07 19.10
C ASP A 20 5.83 -15.11 17.91
N ASP A 21 5.29 -15.61 16.80
CA ASP A 21 5.08 -14.85 15.56
C ASP A 21 3.80 -14.00 15.68
N VAL A 22 3.96 -12.74 16.08
CA VAL A 22 2.84 -11.79 16.17
C VAL A 22 2.44 -11.37 14.76
N GLN A 23 1.19 -11.66 14.38
CA GLN A 23 0.62 -11.27 13.09
C GLN A 23 -0.45 -10.19 13.25
N TYR A 24 -0.43 -9.24 12.33
CA TYR A 24 -1.42 -8.17 12.22
C TYR A 24 -2.06 -8.20 10.84
N ASN A 25 -3.38 -8.11 10.79
CA ASN A 25 -4.11 -8.15 9.53
C ASN A 25 -4.69 -6.78 9.17
N PHE A 26 -4.43 -6.35 7.94
CA PHE A 26 -5.00 -5.16 7.32
C PHE A 26 -6.01 -5.59 6.25
N ASP A 27 -7.08 -6.25 6.69
CA ASP A 27 -8.16 -6.77 5.85
C ASP A 27 -9.09 -5.68 5.29
N ARG A 28 -9.00 -4.47 5.86
CA ARG A 28 -9.76 -3.32 5.42
C ARG A 28 -9.23 -2.83 4.07
N PRO A 29 -10.00 -2.96 2.97
CA PRO A 29 -9.57 -2.53 1.65
C PRO A 29 -9.39 -1.01 1.59
N GLU A 30 -8.27 -0.57 1.02
CA GLU A 30 -8.00 0.84 0.72
C GLU A 30 -7.80 1.07 -0.78
N ASP A 31 -8.49 2.09 -1.28
CA ASP A 31 -8.38 2.52 -2.67
C ASP A 31 -7.26 3.56 -2.80
N VAL A 32 -6.42 3.39 -3.82
CA VAL A 32 -5.24 4.22 -4.06
C VAL A 32 -5.23 4.73 -5.50
N LEU A 33 -5.09 6.04 -5.65
CA LEU A 33 -4.76 6.68 -6.92
C LEU A 33 -3.25 6.79 -7.07
N VAL A 34 -2.75 6.43 -8.25
CA VAL A 34 -1.35 6.61 -8.63
C VAL A 34 -1.26 7.40 -9.91
N LYS A 35 -0.34 8.37 -9.95
CA LYS A 35 -0.01 9.13 -11.14
C LYS A 35 1.27 8.56 -11.74
N VAL A 36 1.15 7.99 -12.92
CA VAL A 36 2.25 7.39 -13.66
C VAL A 36 2.73 8.36 -14.74
N ILE A 37 4.04 8.58 -14.79
CA ILE A 37 4.68 9.45 -15.78
C ILE A 37 5.73 8.67 -16.60
N ASP A 38 6.06 9.20 -17.77
CA ASP A 38 7.24 8.77 -18.54
C ASP A 38 8.49 9.41 -17.92
N ASP A 39 9.39 8.59 -17.38
CA ASP A 39 10.64 9.02 -16.74
C ASP A 39 11.84 8.91 -17.70
N GLY A 40 11.57 8.62 -18.98
CA GLY A 40 12.58 8.32 -19.98
C GLY A 40 13.18 6.92 -19.86
N GLU A 41 14.23 6.64 -20.64
CA GLU A 41 14.89 5.33 -20.64
C GLU A 41 15.89 5.22 -19.46
N PHE A 42 15.41 4.81 -18.29
CA PHE A 42 16.25 4.26 -17.22
C PHE A 42 15.92 2.78 -16.98
N PRO A 43 16.49 1.85 -17.76
CA PRO A 43 16.02 0.47 -17.90
C PRO A 43 16.38 -0.49 -16.75
N ASN A 44 16.54 -0.02 -15.51
CA ASN A 44 16.97 -0.85 -14.38
C ASN A 44 15.86 -1.21 -13.37
N ARG A 45 14.58 -1.08 -13.75
CA ARG A 45 13.45 -1.54 -12.94
C ARG A 45 12.45 -2.25 -13.82
N ASP A 46 11.70 -3.19 -13.26
CA ASP A 46 10.67 -3.97 -13.97
C ASP A 46 9.62 -3.10 -14.67
N TRP A 47 9.51 -1.83 -14.28
CA TRP A 47 8.63 -0.83 -14.88
C TRP A 47 9.24 -0.02 -16.05
N GLY A 48 10.50 -0.30 -16.41
CA GLY A 48 11.16 0.24 -17.59
C GLY A 48 11.21 1.77 -17.60
N LYS A 49 10.46 2.38 -18.52
CA LYS A 49 10.43 3.83 -18.74
C LYS A 49 9.40 4.58 -17.91
N TYR A 50 8.57 3.87 -17.15
CA TYR A 50 7.50 4.46 -16.36
C TYR A 50 7.82 4.42 -14.87
N ARG A 51 7.35 5.42 -14.13
CA ARG A 51 7.37 5.43 -12.66
C ARG A 51 6.10 6.04 -12.09
N ILE A 52 5.83 5.72 -10.83
CA ILE A 52 4.85 6.45 -10.01
C ILE A 52 5.50 7.77 -9.58
N ASP A 53 4.84 8.88 -9.90
CA ASP A 53 5.27 10.25 -9.55
C ASP A 53 4.60 10.74 -8.27
N ASP A 54 3.30 10.46 -8.14
CA ASP A 54 2.50 10.78 -6.97
C ASP A 54 1.55 9.61 -6.65
N LEU A 55 1.24 9.45 -5.36
CA LEU A 55 0.31 8.45 -4.83
C LEU A 55 -0.63 9.11 -3.82
N TYR A 56 -1.92 8.75 -3.87
CA TYR A 56 -2.93 9.27 -2.96
C TYR A 56 -3.91 8.18 -2.50
N ILE A 57 -4.13 8.06 -1.19
CA ILE A 57 -5.08 7.11 -0.62
C ILE A 57 -6.46 7.76 -0.58
N LEU A 58 -7.42 7.21 -1.32
CA LEU A 58 -8.78 7.74 -1.45
C LEU A 58 -9.68 7.43 -0.26
N THR A 59 -9.46 6.29 0.39
CA THR A 59 -10.25 5.92 1.57
C THR A 59 -9.48 6.34 2.82
N PRO A 60 -9.82 7.47 3.45
CA PRO A 60 -9.12 7.90 4.65
C PRO A 60 -9.39 6.95 5.83
N LEU A 61 -8.49 7.01 6.81
CA LEU A 61 -8.63 6.46 8.17
C LEU A 61 -10.09 6.47 8.62
N SER A 62 -10.58 5.33 9.09
CA SER A 62 -11.90 5.25 9.69
C SER A 62 -12.12 6.26 10.81
N GLU A 63 -13.38 6.64 11.04
CA GLU A 63 -13.74 7.42 12.24
C GLU A 63 -13.27 6.74 13.53
N ASP A 64 -13.17 5.41 13.51
CA ASP A 64 -12.71 4.56 14.61
C ASP A 64 -11.18 4.52 14.79
N GLY A 65 -10.42 5.16 13.89
CA GLY A 65 -8.96 5.29 13.97
C GLY A 65 -8.15 4.10 13.47
N TYR A 66 -8.77 3.16 12.75
CA TYR A 66 -8.08 2.04 12.10
C TYR A 66 -7.63 2.45 10.69
N ALA A 67 -6.34 2.24 10.40
CA ALA A 67 -5.72 2.39 9.08
C ALA A 67 -5.77 1.04 8.33
N GLY A 68 -5.95 1.07 7.01
CA GLY A 68 -5.68 -0.10 6.18
C GLY A 68 -4.20 -0.19 5.82
N ALA A 69 -3.88 -1.16 4.95
CA ALA A 69 -2.51 -1.48 4.57
C ALA A 69 -1.78 -0.32 3.89
N ALA A 70 -2.45 0.41 3.00
CA ALA A 70 -1.84 1.51 2.27
C ALA A 70 -1.51 2.68 3.21
N SER A 71 -2.43 2.99 4.14
CA SER A 71 -2.23 4.06 5.13
C SER A 71 -1.11 3.71 6.10
N TYR A 72 -1.04 2.45 6.57
CA TYR A 72 0.04 1.99 7.42
C TYR A 72 1.40 2.09 6.71
N GLU A 73 1.49 1.58 5.49
CA GLU A 73 2.71 1.63 4.69
C GLU A 73 3.15 3.07 4.42
N GLN A 74 2.22 3.98 4.10
CA GLN A 74 2.57 5.38 3.86
C GLN A 74 3.10 6.09 5.12
N GLU A 75 2.65 5.72 6.31
CA GLU A 75 3.07 6.33 7.57
C GLU A 75 4.37 5.74 8.14
N TYR A 76 4.56 4.41 8.00
CA TYR A 76 5.66 3.69 8.66
C TYR A 76 6.66 3.05 7.70
N GLY A 77 6.23 2.56 6.54
CA GLY A 77 7.08 1.87 5.57
C GLY A 77 7.70 2.79 4.52
N GLY A 78 6.95 3.81 4.06
CA GLY A 78 7.38 4.82 3.11
C GLY A 78 7.53 4.36 1.66
N PHE A 79 7.18 3.10 1.32
CA PHE A 79 7.52 2.49 0.02
C PHE A 79 6.33 1.82 -0.68
N LEU A 80 5.09 2.27 -0.44
CA LEU A 80 3.90 1.71 -1.11
C LEU A 80 3.99 1.78 -2.65
N ASP A 81 4.62 2.81 -3.19
CA ASP A 81 4.92 2.93 -4.62
C ASP A 81 5.81 1.78 -5.12
N TYR A 82 6.86 1.43 -4.38
CA TYR A 82 7.71 0.28 -4.69
C TYR A 82 6.96 -1.05 -4.57
N ALA A 83 6.11 -1.22 -3.55
CA ALA A 83 5.29 -2.41 -3.39
C ALA A 83 4.35 -2.59 -4.59
N ILE A 84 3.68 -1.52 -5.03
CA ILE A 84 2.84 -1.52 -6.24
C ILE A 84 3.68 -1.86 -7.48
N MET A 85 4.87 -1.26 -7.62
CA MET A 85 5.75 -1.51 -8.76
C MET A 85 6.31 -2.94 -8.81
N GLY A 86 6.53 -3.57 -7.65
CA GLY A 86 6.96 -4.96 -7.56
C GLY A 86 5.83 -5.96 -7.79
N ALA A 87 4.59 -5.61 -7.43
CA ALA A 87 3.43 -6.50 -7.54
C ALA A 87 2.72 -6.44 -8.89
N LEU A 88 2.69 -5.28 -9.54
CA LEU A 88 1.95 -5.04 -10.77
C LEU A 88 2.88 -4.75 -11.96
N PRO A 89 2.51 -5.13 -13.19
CA PRO A 89 3.23 -4.69 -14.38
C PRO A 89 3.02 -3.19 -14.62
N ALA A 90 3.98 -2.50 -15.23
CA ALA A 90 3.79 -1.12 -15.65
C ALA A 90 2.63 -0.98 -16.67
N PRO A 91 1.87 0.13 -16.65
CA PRO A 91 0.83 0.38 -17.63
C PRO A 91 1.42 0.72 -19.01
N ASP A 92 0.59 0.63 -20.05
CA ASP A 92 1.00 0.91 -21.44
C ASP A 92 1.23 2.40 -21.74
N ALA A 93 0.74 3.31 -20.86
CA ALA A 93 0.84 4.75 -21.05
C ALA A 93 0.90 5.52 -19.71
N PRO A 94 1.52 6.72 -19.69
CA PRO A 94 1.36 7.66 -18.59
C PRO A 94 -0.11 8.02 -18.36
N GLY A 95 -0.47 8.26 -17.10
CA GLY A 95 -1.85 8.55 -16.74
C GLY A 95 -2.09 8.44 -15.24
N ILE A 96 -3.34 8.65 -14.84
CA ILE A 96 -3.78 8.43 -13.47
C ILE A 96 -4.51 7.09 -13.44
N TYR A 97 -4.16 6.25 -12.49
CA TYR A 97 -4.70 4.90 -12.34
C TYR A 97 -5.26 4.72 -10.93
N LEU A 98 -6.32 3.94 -10.83
CA LEU A 98 -6.96 3.52 -9.59
C LEU A 98 -6.61 2.05 -9.31
N ILE A 99 -6.21 1.78 -8.08
CA ILE A 99 -6.08 0.45 -7.52
C ILE A 99 -7.11 0.36 -6.39
N SER A 100 -8.15 -0.45 -6.56
CA SER A 100 -9.21 -0.57 -5.57
C SER A 100 -8.98 -1.77 -4.65
N GLY A 101 -9.00 -1.53 -3.33
CA GLY A 101 -8.99 -2.55 -2.30
C GLY A 101 -7.65 -3.21 -2.01
N ILE A 102 -6.60 -2.42 -1.87
CA ILE A 102 -5.31 -2.89 -1.32
C ILE A 102 -5.53 -3.36 0.12
N THR A 103 -4.99 -4.53 0.45
CA THR A 103 -4.96 -5.14 1.80
C THR A 103 -3.58 -5.73 2.05
N ALA A 104 -3.27 -6.11 3.29
CA ALA A 104 -1.99 -6.76 3.61
C ALA A 104 -2.04 -7.57 4.91
N THR A 105 -1.05 -8.44 5.07
CA THR A 105 -0.74 -9.10 6.35
C THR A 105 0.66 -8.69 6.78
N TYR A 106 0.83 -8.31 8.04
CA TYR A 106 2.12 -7.96 8.62
C TYR A 106 2.54 -9.01 9.64
N HIS A 107 3.75 -9.52 9.46
CA HIS A 107 4.42 -10.48 10.32
C HIS A 107 5.51 -9.73 11.09
N CYS A 108 5.36 -9.66 12.41
CA CYS A 108 6.42 -9.16 13.28
C CYS A 108 7.47 -10.26 13.42
N GLY A 109 8.70 -9.96 13.02
CA GLY A 109 9.82 -10.85 13.26
C GLY A 109 10.16 -10.93 14.75
N ASP A 110 10.82 -12.01 15.14
CA ASP A 110 11.36 -12.20 16.49
C ASP A 110 12.59 -11.33 16.78
N GLY A 111 13.11 -10.62 15.77
CA GLY A 111 14.30 -9.77 15.86
C GLY A 111 15.60 -10.57 16.01
N TRP A 112 15.58 -11.88 15.75
CA TRP A 112 16.73 -12.76 15.86
C TRP A 112 16.93 -13.64 14.63
N GLU A 113 15.97 -14.49 14.27
CA GLU A 113 16.01 -15.35 13.07
C GLU A 113 15.08 -14.87 11.95
N THR A 114 14.13 -14.00 12.27
CA THR A 114 13.10 -13.51 11.35
C THR A 114 13.04 -11.98 11.38
N ASP A 115 12.97 -11.39 10.18
CA ASP A 115 12.73 -9.97 9.98
C ASP A 115 11.23 -9.67 9.93
N ASP A 116 10.87 -8.42 10.20
CA ASP A 116 9.52 -7.92 9.96
C ASP A 116 9.19 -7.96 8.46
N ASP A 117 8.03 -8.50 8.10
CA ASP A 117 7.60 -8.60 6.69
C ASP A 117 6.14 -8.21 6.52
N MET A 118 5.84 -7.55 5.40
CA MET A 118 4.48 -7.12 5.03
C MET A 118 4.12 -7.68 3.66
N GLU A 119 3.20 -8.63 3.63
CA GLU A 119 2.69 -9.21 2.41
C GLU A 119 1.46 -8.42 1.93
N PHE A 120 1.61 -7.68 0.83
CA PHE A 120 0.52 -6.93 0.21
C PHE A 120 -0.28 -7.79 -0.77
N HIS A 121 -1.60 -7.68 -0.68
CA HIS A 121 -2.51 -8.09 -1.75
C HIS A 121 -2.95 -6.84 -2.54
N ILE A 122 -2.33 -6.65 -3.71
CA ILE A 122 -2.52 -5.48 -4.58
C ILE A 122 -3.32 -5.90 -5.83
N PRO A 123 -4.58 -5.46 -5.98
CA PRO A 123 -5.38 -5.74 -7.17
C PRO A 123 -4.83 -5.04 -8.44
N PRO A 124 -5.24 -5.47 -9.65
CA PRO A 124 -4.82 -4.82 -10.88
C PRO A 124 -5.18 -3.33 -10.93
N MET A 125 -4.28 -2.53 -11.48
CA MET A 125 -4.56 -1.10 -11.73
C MET A 125 -5.51 -0.93 -12.91
N THR A 126 -6.36 0.10 -12.86
CA THR A 126 -7.26 0.49 -13.95
C THR A 126 -7.13 1.99 -14.23
N PRO A 127 -7.31 2.48 -15.47
CA PRO A 127 -7.30 3.91 -15.74
C PRO A 127 -8.39 4.61 -14.92
N ALA A 128 -7.99 5.64 -14.16
CA ALA A 128 -8.93 6.40 -13.33
C ALA A 128 -9.79 7.32 -14.21
N THR A 129 -11.05 7.46 -13.83
CA THR A 129 -11.98 8.41 -14.43
C THR A 129 -11.73 9.83 -13.91
N PRO A 130 -12.06 10.87 -14.69
CA PRO A 130 -11.93 12.26 -14.25
C PRO A 130 -12.64 12.60 -12.94
N GLU A 131 -13.73 11.91 -12.63
CA GLU A 131 -14.47 12.05 -11.38
C GLU A 131 -13.68 11.56 -10.17
N GLU A 132 -12.92 10.47 -10.30
CA GLU A 132 -12.19 9.83 -9.20
C GLU A 132 -10.98 10.66 -8.75
N TYR A 133 -10.31 11.35 -9.66
CA TYR A 133 -9.15 12.19 -9.32
C TYR A 133 -9.46 13.69 -9.21
N ARG A 134 -10.73 14.08 -9.31
CA ARG A 134 -11.13 15.49 -9.21
C ARG A 134 -10.85 16.03 -7.81
N GLY A 135 -9.93 16.99 -7.70
CA GLY A 135 -9.56 17.63 -6.42
C GLY A 135 -8.50 16.88 -5.62
N VAL A 136 -7.91 15.84 -6.21
CA VAL A 136 -6.74 15.13 -5.67
C VAL A 136 -5.46 15.62 -6.35
N PHE A 137 -5.46 15.67 -7.69
CA PHE A 137 -4.39 16.19 -8.55
C PHE A 137 -4.78 17.50 -9.25
#